data_AF-A0A9E3ZW27-F1
#
_entry.id   AF-A0A9E3ZW27-F1
#
_cell.length_a   1.000
_cell.length_b   1.000
_cell.length_c   1.000
_cell.angle_alpha   90.00
_cell.angle_beta   90.00
_cell.angle_gamma   90.00
#
_symmetry.space_group_name_H-M   'P 1'
#
loop_
_entity.id
_entity.type
_entity.pdbx_description
1 polymer ?
#
loop_
_entity_poly.entity_id
_entity_poly.type
_entity_poly.pdbx_seq_one_letter_code
_entity_poly.pdbx_strand_id
1 'polypeptide(L)'
;GEYSFYSVVGTVADVGVIVEWNHDRRGRLSTDKFQDDVFLGARVAFNDVQSTEILASFLLDADQATRALAFEMTRRITDRWSWSLESLVFFQIASEDILYDTRRDSFADLKLVYNF
;
A
#
# COMPACT_ATOMS: atom_id res chain seq x y z
N GLY A 1 2.51 5.32 13.69
CA GLY A 1 3.66 4.72 14.39
C GLY A 1 3.86 3.33 13.81
N GLU A 2 5.02 3.03 13.23
CA GLU A 2 5.27 1.75 12.55
C GLU A 2 5.35 0.57 13.53
N TYR A 3 4.70 -0.57 13.21
CA TYR A 3 4.66 -1.77 14.07
C TYR A 3 5.03 -3.04 13.30
N SER A 4 6.33 -3.31 13.17
CA SER A 4 6.82 -4.50 12.46
C SER A 4 6.87 -5.73 13.37
N PHE A 5 6.23 -6.83 12.95
CA PHE A 5 6.36 -8.15 13.56
C PHE A 5 7.31 -9.02 12.72
N TYR A 6 7.91 -10.06 13.31
CA TYR A 6 8.81 -10.98 12.62
C TYR A 6 8.45 -12.42 13.02
N SER A 7 8.56 -13.38 12.08
CA SER A 7 8.13 -14.78 12.23
C SER A 7 6.65 -15.00 12.56
N VAL A 8 5.82 -15.25 11.53
CA VAL A 8 4.46 -15.77 11.77
C VAL A 8 4.54 -17.26 12.08
N VAL A 9 4.09 -17.60 13.28
CA VAL A 9 4.07 -18.92 13.94
C VAL A 9 4.06 -20.09 12.94
N GLY A 10 5.17 -20.83 12.89
CA GLY A 10 5.27 -22.12 12.17
C GLY A 10 5.77 -22.04 10.73
N THR A 11 6.11 -20.86 10.20
CA THR A 11 6.68 -20.70 8.84
C THR A 11 7.98 -19.89 8.87
N VAL A 12 8.79 -19.98 7.82
CA VAL A 12 9.95 -19.08 7.62
C VAL A 12 9.55 -17.70 7.10
N ALA A 13 8.26 -17.43 6.90
CA ALA A 13 7.79 -16.17 6.33
C ALA A 13 7.85 -15.03 7.35
N ASP A 14 8.28 -13.86 6.89
CA ASP A 14 8.29 -12.62 7.66
C ASP A 14 7.07 -11.78 7.30
N VAL A 15 6.41 -11.21 8.32
CA VAL A 15 5.22 -10.37 8.13
C VAL A 15 5.35 -9.06 8.91
N GLY A 16 5.51 -7.96 8.17
CA GLY A 16 5.50 -6.61 8.71
C GLY A 16 4.12 -5.98 8.63
N VAL A 17 3.76 -5.15 9.60
CA VAL A 17 2.53 -4.34 9.59
C VAL A 17 2.91 -2.88 9.80
N ILE A 18 2.23 -1.97 9.12
CA ILE A 18 2.45 -0.53 9.25
C ILE A 18 1.12 0.10 9.56
N VAL A 19 1.05 0.88 10.64
CA VAL A 19 -0.15 1.65 11.01
C VAL A 19 0.28 3.09 11.24
N GLU A 20 -0.19 4.00 10.40
CA GLU A 20 -0.01 5.42 10.60
C GLU A 20 -1.36 6.09 10.79
N TRP A 21 -1.43 6.96 11.79
CA TRP A 21 -2.57 7.82 12.01
C TRP A 21 -2.04 9.24 12.05
N ASN A 22 -2.54 10.08 11.15
CA ASN A 22 -2.26 11.50 11.12
C ASN A 22 -3.48 12.24 11.69
N HIS A 23 -3.25 13.11 12.67
CA HIS A 23 -4.29 13.92 13.29
C HIS A 23 -3.77 15.35 13.50
N ASP A 24 -4.23 16.31 12.70
CA ASP A 24 -3.84 17.72 12.82
C ASP A 24 -4.89 18.53 13.59
N ARG A 25 -4.51 19.07 14.75
CA ARG A 25 -5.40 19.79 15.69
C ARG A 25 -5.62 21.27 15.33
N ARG A 26 -5.18 21.73 14.17
CA ARG A 26 -5.39 23.11 13.70
C ARG A 26 -6.64 23.13 12.84
N GLY A 27 -7.80 23.51 13.41
CA GLY A 27 -9.10 23.49 12.73
C GLY A 27 -9.22 24.33 11.42
N ARG A 28 -10.37 24.98 11.18
CA ARG A 28 -10.80 25.67 9.92
C ARG A 28 -9.89 26.78 9.33
N LEU A 29 -8.64 26.89 9.73
CA LEU A 29 -7.61 27.80 9.19
C LEU A 29 -6.35 27.07 8.70
N SER A 30 -6.28 25.74 8.81
CA SER A 30 -5.17 24.96 8.24
C SER A 30 -5.38 24.72 6.74
N THR A 31 -4.35 24.96 5.94
CA THR A 31 -4.30 24.57 4.52
C THR A 31 -3.80 23.13 4.32
N ASP A 32 -3.39 22.46 5.39
CA ASP A 32 -3.06 21.04 5.37
C ASP A 32 -4.35 20.23 5.47
N LYS A 33 -4.66 19.48 4.41
CA LYS A 33 -5.89 18.70 4.25
C LYS A 33 -5.75 17.21 4.58
N PHE A 34 -4.58 16.78 5.04
CA PHE A 34 -4.31 15.42 5.53
C PHE A 34 -4.58 15.31 7.05
N GLN A 35 -5.72 15.82 7.51
CA GLN A 35 -5.94 16.10 8.94
C GLN A 35 -6.44 14.90 9.75
N ASP A 36 -6.98 13.85 9.11
CA ASP A 36 -7.54 12.67 9.78
C ASP A 36 -7.40 11.40 8.93
N ASP A 37 -6.18 11.13 8.46
CA ASP A 37 -5.89 9.97 7.63
C ASP A 37 -5.35 8.79 8.44
N VAL A 38 -5.86 7.60 8.12
CA VAL A 38 -5.36 6.32 8.63
C VAL A 38 -4.76 5.54 7.47
N PHE A 39 -3.47 5.23 7.58
CA PHE A 39 -2.77 4.30 6.69
C PHE A 39 -2.56 2.97 7.40
N LEU A 40 -2.95 1.88 6.73
CA LEU A 40 -2.74 0.51 7.17
C LEU A 40 -2.02 -0.24 6.06
N GLY A 41 -0.85 -0.80 6.34
CA GLY A 41 -0.07 -1.60 5.41
C GLY A 41 0.32 -2.93 6.01
N ALA A 42 0.49 -3.94 5.17
CA ALA A 42 1.06 -5.22 5.54
C ALA A 42 2.00 -5.71 4.43
N ARG A 43 3.16 -6.21 4.84
CA ARG A 43 4.18 -6.81 3.97
C ARG A 43 4.36 -8.26 4.38
N VAL A 44 4.38 -9.17 3.40
CA VAL A 44 4.67 -10.59 3.60
C VAL A 44 5.83 -10.97 2.70
N ALA A 45 6.95 -11.36 3.29
CA ALA A 45 8.07 -11.99 2.61
C ALA A 45 8.02 -13.50 2.89
N PHE A 46 7.82 -14.30 1.84
CA PHE A 46 7.65 -15.76 2.01
C PHE A 46 8.97 -16.48 2.30
N ASN A 47 10.11 -15.82 2.07
CA ASN A 47 11.44 -16.38 2.23
C ASN A 47 11.64 -17.71 1.47
N ASP A 48 10.95 -17.87 0.35
CA ASP A 48 11.14 -18.99 -0.58
C ASP A 48 12.33 -18.72 -1.53
N VAL A 49 12.78 -19.77 -2.25
CA VAL A 49 13.91 -19.65 -3.20
C VAL A 49 13.63 -18.61 -4.29
N GLN A 50 12.37 -18.43 -4.66
CA GLN A 50 11.90 -17.47 -5.65
C GLN A 50 11.78 -16.03 -5.12
N SER A 51 12.05 -15.81 -3.83
CA SER A 51 11.95 -14.50 -3.17
C SER A 51 10.60 -13.82 -3.41
N THR A 52 9.52 -14.56 -3.16
CA THR A 52 8.15 -14.07 -3.29
C THR A 52 7.87 -13.06 -2.18
N GLU A 53 7.35 -11.90 -2.57
CA GLU A 53 6.98 -10.82 -1.66
C GLU A 53 5.65 -10.20 -2.07
N ILE A 54 4.82 -9.86 -1.08
CA ILE A 54 3.57 -9.13 -1.25
C ILE A 54 3.57 -7.93 -0.30
N LEU A 55 3.14 -6.78 -0.79
CA LEU A 55 2.82 -5.59 -0.03
C LEU A 55 1.39 -5.17 -0.36
N ALA A 56 0.56 -4.97 0.65
CA ALA A 56 -0.78 -4.42 0.48
C ALA A 56 -1.00 -3.29 1.48
N SER A 57 -1.60 -2.21 1.04
CA SER A 57 -1.91 -1.09 1.92
C SER A 57 -3.25 -0.45 1.59
N PHE A 58 -3.78 0.24 2.59
CA PHE A 58 -5.07 0.87 2.57
C PHE A 58 -4.96 2.23 3.25
N LEU A 59 -5.44 3.26 2.57
CA LEU A 59 -5.51 4.62 3.08
C LEU A 59 -6.98 5.01 3.21
N LEU A 60 -7.33 5.55 4.38
CA LEU A 60 -8.64 6.08 4.71
C LEU A 60 -8.50 7.54 5.13
N ASP A 61 -9.20 8.44 4.44
CA ASP A 61 -9.51 9.76 4.96
C ASP A 61 -10.80 9.67 5.78
N ALA A 62 -10.73 9.93 7.09
CA ALA A 62 -11.87 9.80 8.00
C ALA A 62 -12.89 10.93 7.83
N ASP A 63 -12.52 12.08 7.26
CA ASP A 63 -13.37 13.26 7.09
C ASP A 63 -14.02 13.33 5.70
N GLN A 64 -13.28 12.98 4.65
CA GLN A 64 -13.77 13.11 3.26
C GLN A 64 -14.11 11.78 2.59
N ALA A 65 -14.08 10.68 3.35
CA ALA A 65 -14.44 9.33 2.89
C ALA A 65 -13.58 8.78 1.73
N THR A 66 -12.50 9.47 1.37
CA THR A 66 -11.54 9.06 0.34
C THR A 66 -10.83 7.78 0.76
N ARG A 67 -10.81 6.80 -0.14
CA ARG A 67 -10.21 5.49 0.10
C ARG A 67 -9.32 5.09 -1.06
N ALA A 68 -8.14 4.59 -0.73
CA ALA A 68 -7.22 4.04 -1.72
C ALA A 68 -6.66 2.71 -1.23
N LEU A 69 -6.54 1.75 -2.14
CA LEU A 69 -5.89 0.47 -1.90
C LEU A 69 -4.70 0.34 -2.84
N ALA A 70 -3.52 0.09 -2.29
CA ALA A 70 -2.34 -0.27 -3.07
C ALA A 70 -2.00 -1.74 -2.85
N PHE A 71 -1.55 -2.40 -3.91
CA PHE A 71 -1.10 -3.77 -3.87
C PHE A 71 0.10 -3.95 -4.79
N GLU A 72 1.15 -4.55 -4.25
CA GLU A 72 2.34 -4.95 -4.97
C GLU A 72 2.65 -6.41 -4.69
N MET A 73 3.06 -7.15 -5.72
CA MET A 73 3.57 -8.50 -5.61
C MET A 73 4.77 -8.66 -6.52
N THR A 74 5.82 -9.28 -6.00
CA THR A 74 7.02 -9.59 -6.79
C THR A 74 7.40 -11.06 -6.61
N ARG A 75 7.89 -11.67 -7.69
CA ARG A 75 8.38 -13.05 -7.63
C ARG A 75 9.35 -13.37 -8.77
N ARG A 76 10.38 -14.16 -8.46
CA ARG A 76 11.26 -14.77 -9.44
C ARG A 76 10.62 -16.02 -10.06
N ILE A 77 10.66 -16.14 -11.39
CA ILE A 77 10.23 -17.33 -12.12
C ILE A 77 11.41 -18.32 -12.24
N THR A 78 12.57 -17.79 -12.63
CA THR A 78 13.85 -18.51 -12.75
C THR A 78 14.98 -17.55 -12.40
N ASP A 79 16.22 -18.03 -12.30
CA ASP A 79 17.38 -17.17 -12.00
C ASP A 79 17.57 -15.99 -12.97
N ARG A 80 16.91 -16.02 -14.13
CA ARG A 80 16.97 -14.95 -15.13
C ARG A 80 15.69 -14.15 -15.27
N TRP A 81 14.55 -14.67 -14.83
CA TRP A 81 13.26 -14.02 -15.04
C TRP A 81 12.56 -13.70 -13.72
N SER A 82 12.07 -12.48 -13.59
CA SER A 82 11.18 -12.08 -12.50
C SER A 82 9.98 -11.32 -13.04
N TRP A 83 8.90 -11.31 -12.28
CA TRP A 83 7.74 -10.48 -12.56
C TRP A 83 7.34 -9.67 -11.34
N SER A 84 6.66 -8.56 -11.58
CA SER A 84 5.99 -7.77 -10.56
C SER A 84 4.61 -7.33 -11.03
N LEU A 85 3.66 -7.32 -10.11
CA LEU A 85 2.35 -6.72 -10.28
C LEU A 85 2.26 -5.56 -9.30
N GLU A 86 1.88 -4.39 -9.79
CA GLU A 86 1.59 -3.21 -8.99
C GLU A 86 0.18 -2.73 -9.33
N SER A 87 -0.57 -2.28 -8.34
CA SER A 87 -1.88 -1.68 -8.57
C SER A 87 -2.21 -0.66 -7.51
N LEU A 88 -2.90 0.40 -7.93
CA LEU A 88 -3.46 1.42 -7.07
C LEU A 88 -4.91 1.63 -7.46
N VAL A 89 -5.82 1.46 -6.50
CA VAL A 89 -7.26 1.57 -6.72
C VAL A 89 -7.81 2.65 -5.81
N PHE A 90 -8.36 3.68 -6.42
CA PHE A 90 -9.11 4.73 -5.74
C PHE A 90 -10.60 4.41 -5.73
N PHE A 91 -11.26 4.63 -4.59
CA PHE A 91 -12.70 4.51 -4.47
C PHE A 91 -13.28 5.49 -3.46
N GLN A 92 -14.51 5.93 -3.70
CA GLN A 92 -15.25 6.84 -2.81
C GLN A 92 -14.52 8.17 -2.52
N ILE A 93 -13.94 8.82 -3.52
CA ILE A 93 -13.34 10.16 -3.34
C ILE A 93 -14.43 11.24 -3.33
N ALA A 94 -14.49 12.07 -2.28
CA ALA A 94 -15.40 13.22 -2.20
C ALA A 94 -15.05 14.31 -3.24
N SER A 95 -16.06 15.04 -3.73
CA SER A 95 -15.88 16.11 -4.74
C SER A 95 -15.03 17.28 -4.27
N GLU A 96 -14.90 17.46 -2.96
CA GLU A 96 -14.19 18.55 -2.32
C GLU A 96 -12.72 18.20 -2.00
N ASP A 97 -12.33 16.94 -2.23
CA ASP A 97 -11.00 16.41 -2.02
C ASP A 97 -10.04 16.78 -3.17
N ILE A 98 -8.78 17.06 -2.84
CA ILE A 98 -7.72 17.32 -3.84
C ILE A 98 -7.41 16.08 -4.70
N LEU A 99 -7.68 14.89 -4.16
CA LEU A 99 -7.54 13.61 -4.87
C LEU A 99 -8.73 13.34 -5.80
N TYR A 100 -9.76 14.19 -5.83
CA TYR A 100 -10.93 13.96 -6.67
C TYR A 100 -10.56 13.84 -8.15
N ASP A 101 -9.55 14.56 -8.62
CA ASP A 101 -9.09 14.46 -10.00
C ASP A 101 -8.51 13.09 -10.33
N THR A 102 -7.89 12.40 -9.35
CA THR A 102 -7.32 11.05 -9.52
C THR A 102 -8.35 9.94 -9.32
N ARG A 103 -9.64 10.26 -9.06
CA ARG A 103 -10.70 9.26 -8.82
C ARG A 103 -10.92 8.26 -9.95
N ARG A 104 -10.41 8.55 -11.15
CA ARG A 104 -10.51 7.70 -12.34
C ARG A 104 -9.17 7.11 -12.77
N ASP A 105 -8.13 7.34 -11.98
CA ASP A 105 -6.75 7.00 -12.33
C ASP A 105 -6.29 5.71 -11.63
N SER A 106 -7.25 4.86 -11.25
CA SER A 106 -6.94 3.50 -10.78
C SER A 106 -6.23 2.73 -11.88
N PHE A 107 -5.13 2.06 -11.53
CA PHE A 107 -4.30 1.33 -12.48
C PHE A 107 -3.83 -0.02 -11.93
N ALA A 108 -3.38 -0.87 -12.85
CA ALA A 108 -2.68 -2.10 -12.54
C ALA A 108 -1.63 -2.37 -13.63
N ASP A 109 -0.40 -2.56 -13.21
CA ASP A 109 0.77 -2.74 -14.07
C ASP A 109 1.41 -4.11 -13.81
N LEU A 110 1.61 -4.87 -14.89
CA LEU A 110 2.36 -6.12 -14.86
C LEU A 110 3.69 -5.94 -15.59
N LYS A 111 4.77 -6.23 -14.89
CA LYS A 111 6.14 -6.13 -15.42
C LYS A 111 6.80 -7.50 -15.44
N LEU A 112 7.52 -7.79 -16.52
CA LEU A 112 8.38 -8.96 -16.65
C LEU A 112 9.81 -8.48 -16.93
N VAL A 113 10.78 -8.96 -16.15
CA VAL A 113 12.19 -8.56 -16.23
C VAL A 113 13.04 -9.78 -16.55
N TYR A 114 13.96 -9.62 -17.51
CA TYR A 114 15.01 -10.59 -17.83
C TYR A 114 16.38 -10.03 -17.41
N ASN A 115 17.16 -10.81 -16.67
CA ASN A 115 18.52 -10.51 -16.24
C ASN A 115 19.52 -11.42 -16.97
N PHE A 116 20.62 -10.83 -17.46
CA PHE A 116 21.68 -11.49 -18.25
C PHE A 116 22.96 -11.72 -17.45
#